data_AF-A0A9X1SLZ6-F1
#
_entry.id   AF-A0A9X1SLZ6-F1
#
_cell.length_a   1.000
_cell.length_b   1.000
_cell.length_c   1.000
_cell.angle_alpha   90.00
_cell.angle_beta   90.00
_cell.angle_gamma   90.00
#
_symmetry.space_group_name_H-M   'P 1'
#
loop_
_entity.id
_entity.type
_entity.pdbx_description
1 polymer ?
#
loop_
_entity_poly.entity_id
_entity_poly.type
_entity_poly.pdbx_seq_one_letter_code
_entity_poly.pdbx_strand_id
1 'polypeptide(L)'
;MEKCQKCGNMSVNDNGECVVCDESASVNPYAVSAAVTDSFPIDDISSTPEEEEYSKIFVGSKYYSFFPHGRDIPKSWNWAAFFIGVFWFIYRKMYLYAAIYLGLGFLLTGIQSMLGVSEIITNVISIGMGVGAGVLANRLYKQHMDKKIAETLAVAQKSEIIPALKAKGGTNLIGALIAFGILFGIIVMSMSAMGI
;
A
#
# COMPACT_ATOMS: atom_id res chain seq x y z
N MET A 1 -44.47 -26.19 -8.51
CA MET A 1 -43.41 -25.63 -9.37
C MET A 1 -43.58 -26.25 -10.75
N GLU A 2 -44.35 -25.58 -11.59
CA GLU A 2 -44.61 -26.06 -12.95
C GLU A 2 -43.44 -25.67 -13.85
N LYS A 3 -42.92 -26.63 -14.60
CA LYS A 3 -41.79 -26.45 -15.52
C LYS A 3 -42.35 -25.91 -16.83
N CYS A 4 -41.79 -24.82 -17.36
CA CYS A 4 -42.25 -24.26 -18.62
C CYS A 4 -42.07 -25.29 -19.75
N GLN A 5 -43.14 -25.63 -20.47
CA GLN A 5 -43.07 -26.61 -21.57
C GLN A 5 -42.28 -26.13 -22.79
N LYS A 6 -42.07 -24.81 -22.93
CA LYS A 6 -41.42 -24.21 -24.12
C LYS A 6 -39.90 -24.16 -24.00
N CYS A 7 -39.36 -23.77 -22.84
CA CYS A 7 -37.90 -23.65 -22.62
C CYS A 7 -37.37 -24.61 -21.54
N GLY A 8 -38.24 -25.32 -20.83
CA GLY A 8 -37.86 -26.25 -19.77
C GLY A 8 -37.39 -25.60 -18.46
N ASN A 9 -37.43 -24.26 -18.32
CA ASN A 9 -36.99 -23.59 -17.11
C ASN A 9 -38.11 -23.51 -16.04
N MET A 10 -37.74 -23.41 -14.76
CA MET A 10 -38.67 -23.41 -13.62
C MET A 10 -39.08 -21.99 -13.14
N SER A 11 -38.66 -20.95 -13.86
CA SER A 11 -38.94 -19.54 -13.51
C SER A 11 -40.29 -19.09 -14.09
N VAL A 12 -41.38 -19.43 -13.40
CA VAL A 12 -42.75 -19.00 -13.70
C VAL A 12 -43.18 -17.97 -12.65
N ASN A 13 -43.79 -16.86 -13.08
CA ASN A 13 -44.32 -15.85 -12.15
C ASN A 13 -45.63 -16.31 -11.48
N ASP A 14 -46.15 -15.53 -10.52
CA ASP A 14 -47.38 -15.87 -9.79
C ASP A 14 -48.65 -15.93 -10.68
N ASN A 15 -48.55 -15.43 -11.92
CA ASN A 15 -49.61 -15.45 -12.93
C ASN A 15 -49.51 -16.67 -13.87
N GLY A 16 -48.51 -17.55 -13.70
CA GLY A 16 -48.33 -18.74 -14.54
C GLY A 16 -47.55 -18.50 -15.84
N GLU A 17 -46.93 -17.33 -16.00
CA GLU A 17 -46.21 -16.94 -17.23
C GLU A 17 -44.69 -17.15 -17.09
N CYS A 18 -44.05 -17.59 -18.18
CA CYS A 18 -42.62 -17.89 -18.20
C CYS A 18 -41.78 -16.64 -18.49
N VAL A 19 -41.12 -16.12 -17.46
CA VAL A 19 -40.34 -14.87 -17.49
C VAL A 19 -39.14 -14.92 -18.47
N VAL A 20 -38.67 -16.12 -18.81
CA VAL A 20 -37.53 -16.32 -19.73
C VAL A 20 -37.95 -16.35 -21.19
N CYS A 21 -39.22 -16.65 -21.47
CA CYS A 21 -39.75 -16.75 -22.84
C CYS A 21 -40.48 -15.49 -23.27
N ASP A 22 -40.68 -14.54 -22.36
CA ASP A 22 -41.33 -13.28 -22.62
C ASP A 22 -40.35 -12.31 -23.27
N GLU A 23 -40.49 -12.10 -24.58
CA GLU A 23 -39.68 -11.15 -25.35
C GLU A 23 -39.90 -9.69 -24.90
N SER A 24 -40.99 -9.39 -24.18
CA SER A 24 -41.27 -8.07 -23.64
C SER A 24 -40.67 -7.83 -22.25
N ALA A 25 -40.26 -8.90 -21.56
CA ALA A 25 -39.60 -8.84 -20.26
C ALA A 25 -38.07 -8.83 -20.40
N SER A 26 -37.53 -7.88 -21.18
CA SER A 26 -36.09 -7.60 -21.18
C SER A 26 -35.68 -6.81 -19.93
N VAL A 27 -36.05 -7.29 -18.74
CA VAL A 27 -35.46 -6.77 -17.49
C VAL A 27 -34.07 -7.39 -17.40
N ASN A 28 -33.09 -6.71 -17.98
CA ASN A 28 -31.69 -7.10 -17.85
C ASN A 28 -31.29 -7.04 -16.37
N PRO A 29 -30.96 -8.17 -15.71
CA PRO A 29 -30.53 -8.16 -14.31
C PRO A 29 -29.24 -7.36 -14.08
N TYR A 30 -28.47 -7.13 -15.15
CA TYR A 30 -27.27 -6.28 -15.17
C TYR A 30 -27.57 -4.78 -15.40
N ALA A 31 -28.82 -4.39 -15.69
CA ALA A 31 -29.18 -2.97 -15.78
C ALA A 31 -29.16 -2.30 -14.39
N VAL A 32 -29.44 -3.06 -13.32
CA VAL A 32 -29.29 -2.59 -11.93
C VAL A 32 -27.83 -2.26 -11.63
N SER A 33 -26.86 -3.03 -12.14
CA SER A 33 -25.44 -2.71 -11.98
C SER A 33 -25.01 -1.46 -12.77
N ALA A 34 -25.65 -1.16 -13.91
CA ALA A 34 -25.34 0.04 -14.67
C ALA A 34 -25.80 1.32 -13.95
N ALA A 35 -26.99 1.33 -13.36
CA ALA A 35 -27.52 2.51 -12.65
C ALA A 35 -26.82 2.81 -11.31
N VAL A 36 -26.29 1.79 -10.62
CA VAL A 36 -25.51 1.97 -9.38
C VAL A 36 -24.10 2.52 -9.66
N THR A 37 -23.59 2.35 -10.88
CA THR A 37 -22.27 2.87 -11.27
C THR A 37 -22.25 4.39 -11.42
N ASP A 38 -23.41 5.04 -11.61
CA ASP A 38 -23.50 6.46 -11.97
C ASP A 38 -23.72 7.41 -10.77
N SER A 39 -23.76 6.88 -9.54
CA SER A 39 -24.04 7.67 -8.32
C SER A 39 -22.93 7.66 -7.27
N PHE A 40 -21.81 7.01 -7.55
CA PHE A 40 -20.58 7.18 -6.79
C PHE A 40 -19.58 7.94 -7.65
N PRO A 41 -19.12 9.12 -7.22
CA PRO A 41 -17.91 9.72 -7.78
C PRO A 41 -16.74 8.80 -7.39
N ILE A 42 -16.50 7.76 -8.20
CA ILE A 42 -15.20 7.09 -8.27
C ILE A 42 -14.42 7.85 -9.34
N ASP A 43 -14.13 9.11 -9.04
CA ASP A 43 -13.08 9.82 -9.74
C ASP A 43 -11.75 9.19 -9.28
N ASP A 44 -11.02 8.63 -10.24
CA ASP A 44 -9.57 8.37 -10.19
C ASP A 44 -9.04 7.02 -9.66
N ILE A 45 -9.57 5.88 -10.16
CA ILE A 45 -8.84 4.58 -10.12
C ILE A 45 -8.80 3.95 -11.52
N SER A 46 -8.42 4.75 -12.52
CA SER A 46 -8.05 4.25 -13.83
C SER A 46 -6.60 4.65 -14.10
N SER A 47 -5.65 3.94 -13.48
CA SER A 47 -4.24 4.03 -13.87
C SER A 47 -4.14 3.76 -15.37
N THR A 48 -3.61 4.70 -16.14
CA THR A 48 -3.39 4.47 -17.57
C THR A 48 -2.37 3.35 -17.78
N PRO A 49 -2.42 2.60 -18.90
CA PRO A 49 -1.44 1.54 -19.16
C PRO A 49 0.02 2.01 -19.08
N GLU A 50 0.30 3.27 -19.44
CA GLU A 50 1.64 3.88 -19.34
C GLU A 50 2.07 4.15 -17.89
N GLU A 51 1.16 4.61 -17.02
CA GLU A 51 1.46 4.84 -15.61
C GLU A 51 1.82 3.53 -14.88
N GLU A 52 1.09 2.44 -15.17
CA GLU A 52 1.40 1.12 -14.60
C GLU A 52 2.80 0.64 -15.04
N GLU A 53 3.22 0.96 -16.28
CA GLU A 53 4.56 0.63 -16.77
C GLU A 53 5.64 1.39 -16.00
N TYR A 54 5.49 2.71 -15.80
CA TYR A 54 6.43 3.48 -14.99
C TYR A 54 6.50 3.00 -13.54
N SER A 55 5.37 2.63 -12.94
CA SER A 55 5.31 2.03 -11.60
C SER A 55 6.07 0.70 -11.54
N LYS A 56 5.91 -0.18 -12.53
CA LYS A 56 6.69 -1.43 -12.64
C LYS A 56 8.18 -1.16 -12.74
N ILE A 57 8.59 -0.18 -13.54
CA ILE A 57 10.00 0.21 -13.71
C ILE A 57 10.57 0.79 -12.42
N PHE A 58 9.81 1.63 -11.72
CA PHE A 58 10.23 2.25 -10.47
C PHE A 58 10.36 1.23 -9.33
N VAL A 59 9.43 0.29 -9.19
CA VAL A 59 9.46 -0.73 -8.14
C VAL A 59 10.46 -1.84 -8.45
N GLY A 60 10.58 -2.20 -9.73
CA GLY A 60 11.42 -3.29 -10.21
C GLY A 60 10.77 -4.67 -10.03
N SER A 61 11.60 -5.71 -9.88
CA SER A 61 11.18 -7.12 -9.87
C SER A 61 10.19 -7.51 -8.77
N LYS A 62 10.00 -6.64 -7.76
CA LYS A 62 9.09 -6.86 -6.64
C LYS A 62 7.72 -6.20 -6.82
N TYR A 63 7.38 -5.68 -8.01
CA TYR A 63 6.11 -4.97 -8.26
C TYR A 63 4.87 -5.75 -7.76
N TYR A 64 4.65 -6.97 -8.24
CA TYR A 64 3.50 -7.79 -7.85
C TYR A 64 3.50 -8.21 -6.37
N SER A 65 4.65 -8.12 -5.68
CA SER A 65 4.70 -8.29 -4.23
C SER A 65 4.05 -7.13 -3.48
N PHE A 66 4.06 -5.91 -4.04
CA PHE A 66 3.43 -4.71 -3.47
C PHE A 66 2.01 -4.51 -3.97
N PHE A 67 1.78 -4.82 -5.25
CA PHE A 67 0.54 -4.58 -5.98
C PHE A 67 0.02 -5.91 -6.56
N PRO A 68 -0.56 -6.79 -5.72
CA PRO A 68 -0.92 -8.15 -6.12
C PRO A 68 -2.02 -8.21 -7.19
N HIS A 69 -2.87 -7.18 -7.25
CA HIS A 69 -3.98 -7.09 -8.20
C HIS A 69 -3.68 -6.14 -9.38
N GLY A 70 -2.44 -5.65 -9.50
CA GLY A 70 -2.08 -4.56 -10.43
C GLY A 70 -2.77 -3.23 -10.07
N ARG A 71 -2.76 -2.28 -11.02
CA ARG A 71 -3.40 -0.95 -10.89
C ARG A 71 -2.90 -0.10 -9.73
N ASP A 72 -1.67 -0.34 -9.27
CA ASP A 72 -1.04 0.39 -8.17
C ASP A 72 -1.86 0.44 -6.86
N ILE A 73 -2.69 -0.59 -6.61
CA ILE A 73 -3.45 -0.76 -5.36
C ILE A 73 -2.55 -1.49 -4.33
N PRO A 74 -2.02 -0.79 -3.32
CA PRO A 74 -1.04 -1.36 -2.40
C PRO A 74 -1.68 -2.38 -1.45
N LYS A 75 -0.92 -3.40 -1.04
CA LYS A 75 -1.30 -4.27 0.10
C LYS A 75 -1.56 -3.44 1.35
N SER A 76 -2.62 -3.79 2.09
CA SER A 76 -3.01 -3.12 3.33
C SER A 76 -2.05 -3.34 4.50
N TRP A 77 -1.25 -4.42 4.46
CA TRP A 77 -0.33 -4.78 5.53
C TRP A 77 1.10 -4.99 5.03
N ASN A 78 2.06 -4.57 5.83
CA ASN A 78 3.49 -4.71 5.59
C ASN A 78 4.21 -5.25 6.82
N TRP A 79 4.56 -6.54 6.78
CA TRP A 79 5.31 -7.22 7.84
C TRP A 79 6.69 -6.61 8.11
N ALA A 80 7.41 -6.18 7.06
CA ALA A 80 8.74 -5.62 7.23
C ALA A 80 8.66 -4.25 7.93
N ALA A 81 7.71 -3.39 7.57
CA ALA A 81 7.54 -2.10 8.23
C ALA A 81 7.08 -2.24 9.70
N PHE A 82 6.33 -3.29 10.03
CA PHE A 82 5.92 -3.59 11.41
C PHE A 82 7.12 -3.92 12.31
N PHE A 83 7.96 -4.89 11.91
CA PHE A 83 9.08 -5.33 12.75
C PHE A 83 10.32 -4.43 12.65
N ILE A 84 10.58 -3.90 11.46
CA ILE A 84 11.82 -3.19 11.12
C ILE A 84 11.54 -1.89 10.35
N GLY A 85 10.61 -1.09 10.86
CA GLY A 85 10.08 0.13 10.23
C GLY A 85 11.14 1.03 9.59
N VAL A 86 12.07 1.56 10.40
CA VAL A 86 13.15 2.44 9.91
C VAL A 86 13.95 1.80 8.77
N PHE A 87 14.31 0.53 8.92
CA PHE A 87 15.12 -0.18 7.93
C PHE A 87 14.36 -0.39 6.63
N TRP A 88 13.06 -0.66 6.72
CA TRP A 88 12.20 -0.76 5.55
C TRP A 88 12.09 0.56 4.79
N PHE A 89 11.91 1.69 5.49
CA PHE A 89 11.88 3.02 4.88
C PHE A 89 13.20 3.35 4.17
N ILE A 90 14.35 3.08 4.81
CA ILE A 90 15.68 3.29 4.22
C ILE A 90 15.89 2.37 3.00
N TYR A 91 15.56 1.08 3.13
CA TYR A 91 15.65 0.10 2.06
C TYR A 91 14.87 0.53 0.80
N ARG A 92 13.72 1.19 0.97
CA ARG A 92 12.92 1.74 -0.14
C ARG A 92 13.23 3.19 -0.50
N LYS A 93 14.37 3.71 -0.04
CA LYS A 93 14.86 5.08 -0.30
C LYS A 93 13.92 6.20 0.19
N MET A 94 13.05 5.89 1.15
CA MET A 94 12.14 6.83 1.79
C MET A 94 12.78 7.49 3.02
N TYR A 95 13.92 8.17 2.81
CA TYR A 95 14.77 8.67 3.91
C TYR A 95 14.07 9.70 4.81
N LEU A 96 13.17 10.53 4.27
CA LEU A 96 12.39 11.46 5.08
C LEU A 96 11.46 10.72 6.05
N TYR A 97 10.76 9.70 5.58
CA TYR A 97 9.89 8.88 6.42
C TYR A 97 10.69 8.08 7.46
N ALA A 98 11.89 7.60 7.09
CA ALA A 98 12.82 6.99 8.04
C ALA A 98 13.23 7.96 9.15
N ALA A 99 13.56 9.21 8.81
CA ALA A 99 13.92 10.26 9.77
C ALA A 99 12.74 10.62 10.69
N ILE A 100 11.53 10.73 10.16
CA ILE A 100 10.31 10.95 10.95
C ILE A 100 10.07 9.78 11.92
N TYR A 101 10.17 8.54 11.43
CA TYR A 101 9.96 7.35 12.25
C TYR A 101 10.99 7.24 13.39
N LEU A 102 12.27 7.48 13.08
CA LEU A 102 13.33 7.55 14.09
C LEU A 102 13.11 8.70 15.08
N GLY A 103 12.77 9.88 14.58
CA GLY A 103 12.51 11.06 15.41
C GLY A 103 11.36 10.83 16.38
N LEU A 104 10.30 10.14 15.96
CA LEU A 104 9.19 9.77 16.83
C LEU A 104 9.63 8.77 17.92
N GLY A 105 10.47 7.80 17.57
CA GLY A 105 11.08 6.89 18.54
C GLY A 105 11.95 7.63 19.58
N PHE A 106 12.84 8.52 19.12
CA PHE A 106 13.66 9.34 20.02
C PHE A 106 12.81 10.24 20.90
N LEU A 107 11.77 10.88 20.34
CA LEU A 107 10.83 11.71 21.10
C LEU A 107 10.14 10.90 22.20
N LEU A 108 9.69 9.68 21.89
CA LEU A 108 9.07 8.79 22.87
C LEU A 108 10.05 8.45 24.01
N THR A 109 11.30 8.12 23.69
CA THR A 109 12.33 7.84 24.71
C THR A 109 12.69 9.08 25.55
N GLY A 110 12.74 10.26 24.93
CA GLY A 110 12.98 11.53 25.63
C GLY A 110 11.86 11.87 26.60
N ILE A 111 10.60 11.72 26.16
CA ILE A 111 9.41 11.92 27.01
C ILE A 111 9.43 10.94 28.19
N GLN A 112 9.74 9.67 27.95
CA GLN A 112 9.89 8.67 29.01
C GLN A 112 10.90 9.11 30.06
N SER A 113 12.08 9.55 29.62
CA SER A 113 13.16 9.97 30.52
C SER A 113 12.85 11.27 31.28
N MET A 114 12.15 12.22 30.67
CA MET A 114 11.87 13.53 31.28
C MET A 114 10.65 13.51 32.20
N LEU A 115 9.58 12.80 31.83
CA LEU A 115 8.31 12.77 32.56
C LEU A 115 8.12 11.52 33.41
N GLY A 116 9.07 10.58 33.38
CA GLY A 116 8.99 9.34 34.15
C GLY A 116 7.83 8.43 33.73
N VAL A 117 7.49 8.42 32.44
CA VAL A 117 6.43 7.54 31.90
C VAL A 117 6.82 6.08 32.13
N SER A 118 5.87 5.24 32.52
CA SER A 118 6.13 3.83 32.77
C SER A 118 6.55 3.09 31.49
N GLU A 119 7.43 2.11 31.64
CA GLU A 119 7.94 1.29 30.54
C GLU A 119 6.83 0.53 29.80
N ILE A 120 5.77 0.14 30.50
CA ILE A 120 4.61 -0.52 29.91
C ILE A 120 3.93 0.40 28.90
N ILE A 121 3.73 1.68 29.24
CA ILE A 121 3.08 2.64 28.35
C ILE A 121 3.95 2.88 27.12
N THR A 122 5.26 3.04 27.28
CA THR A 122 6.17 3.28 26.16
C THR A 122 6.29 2.08 25.24
N ASN A 123 6.24 0.86 25.77
CA ASN A 123 6.17 -0.37 24.98
C ASN A 123 4.87 -0.48 24.19
N VAL A 124 3.72 -0.18 24.80
CA VAL A 124 2.41 -0.18 24.11
C VAL A 124 2.41 0.84 22.96
N ILE A 125 2.91 2.06 23.19
CA ILE A 125 3.03 3.08 22.15
C ILE A 125 3.97 2.61 21.04
N SER A 126 5.09 1.96 21.37
CA SER A 126 6.05 1.44 20.40
C SER A 126 5.44 0.35 19.51
N ILE A 127 4.67 -0.57 20.09
CA ILE A 127 3.89 -1.55 19.32
C ILE A 127 2.87 -0.83 18.42
N GLY A 128 2.17 0.18 18.95
CA GLY A 128 1.26 1.02 18.18
C GLY A 128 1.93 1.69 16.98
N MET A 129 3.14 2.23 17.15
CA MET A 129 3.94 2.78 16.04
C MET A 129 4.29 1.70 15.01
N GLY A 130 4.66 0.50 15.46
CA GLY A 130 4.91 -0.65 14.58
C GLY A 130 3.67 -1.02 13.76
N VAL A 131 2.51 -1.16 14.41
CA VAL A 131 1.23 -1.43 13.72
C VAL A 131 0.90 -0.32 12.72
N GLY A 132 1.04 0.94 13.13
CA GLY A 132 0.85 2.10 12.26
C GLY A 132 1.75 2.06 11.04
N ALA A 133 3.03 1.73 11.21
CA ALA A 133 3.96 1.53 10.11
C ALA A 133 3.53 0.35 9.22
N GLY A 134 3.13 -0.77 9.80
CA GLY A 134 2.65 -1.94 9.07
C GLY A 134 1.45 -1.65 8.17
N VAL A 135 0.49 -0.84 8.64
CA VAL A 135 -0.69 -0.45 7.87
C VAL A 135 -0.38 0.62 6.83
N LEU A 136 0.42 1.63 7.18
CA LEU A 136 0.60 2.83 6.35
C LEU A 136 1.75 2.71 5.34
N ALA A 137 2.74 1.86 5.60
CA ALA A 137 3.99 1.77 4.83
C ALA A 137 3.77 1.69 3.31
N ASN A 138 2.91 0.78 2.84
CA ASN A 138 2.72 0.59 1.40
C ASN A 138 1.97 1.78 0.76
N ARG A 139 1.05 2.41 1.49
CA ARG A 139 0.34 3.62 1.03
C ARG A 139 1.31 4.81 0.93
N LEU A 140 2.13 5.02 1.95
CA LEU A 140 3.19 6.02 1.94
C LEU A 140 4.18 5.79 0.80
N TYR A 141 4.54 4.53 0.55
CA TYR A 141 5.40 4.19 -0.57
C TYR A 141 4.75 4.45 -1.94
N LYS A 142 3.45 4.17 -2.11
CA LYS A 142 2.72 4.55 -3.32
C LYS A 142 2.80 6.06 -3.56
N GLN A 143 2.44 6.87 -2.56
CA GLN A 143 2.49 8.33 -2.66
C GLN A 143 3.91 8.83 -2.98
N HIS A 144 4.93 8.24 -2.35
CA HIS A 144 6.33 8.56 -2.62
C HIS A 144 6.73 8.23 -4.07
N MET A 145 6.34 7.05 -4.55
CA MET A 145 6.56 6.61 -5.93
C MET A 145 5.88 7.54 -6.91
N ASP A 146 4.58 7.78 -6.78
CA ASP A 146 3.79 8.63 -7.69
C ASP A 146 4.40 10.03 -7.80
N LYS A 147 4.75 10.62 -6.64
CA LYS A 147 5.42 11.93 -6.60
C LYS A 147 6.75 11.91 -7.36
N LYS A 148 7.58 10.87 -7.16
CA LYS A 148 8.90 10.77 -7.81
C LYS A 148 8.78 10.48 -9.30
N ILE A 149 7.78 9.73 -9.72
CA ILE A 149 7.47 9.50 -11.13
C ILE A 149 7.05 10.83 -11.77
N ALA A 150 6.07 11.52 -11.21
CA ALA A 150 5.59 12.81 -11.71
C ALA A 150 6.72 13.87 -11.81
N GLU A 151 7.54 14.01 -10.76
CA GLU A 151 8.71 14.90 -10.77
C GLU A 151 9.71 14.55 -11.88
N THR A 152 9.84 13.27 -12.22
CA THR A 152 10.77 12.81 -13.27
C THR A 152 10.19 13.08 -14.65
N LEU A 153 8.91 12.79 -14.86
CA LEU A 153 8.22 13.05 -16.13
C LEU A 153 8.16 14.54 -16.47
N ALA A 154 8.07 15.41 -15.47
CA ALA A 154 8.02 16.86 -15.65
C ALA A 154 9.35 17.49 -16.13
N VAL A 155 10.48 16.83 -15.91
CA VAL A 155 11.81 17.43 -16.12
C VAL A 155 12.69 16.62 -17.08
N ALA A 156 12.54 15.29 -17.13
CA ALA A 156 13.39 14.44 -17.94
C ALA A 156 12.96 14.40 -19.41
N GLN A 157 13.94 14.32 -20.32
CA GLN A 157 13.65 14.02 -21.72
C GLN A 157 13.21 12.56 -21.88
N LYS A 158 12.43 12.25 -22.93
CA LYS A 158 11.85 10.91 -23.15
C LYS A 158 12.87 9.76 -23.05
N SER A 159 14.09 9.95 -23.56
CA SER A 159 15.16 8.95 -23.51
C SER A 159 15.74 8.73 -22.10
N GLU A 160 15.61 9.70 -21.20
CA GLU A 160 16.19 9.69 -19.86
C GLU A 160 15.21 9.28 -18.76
N ILE A 161 13.90 9.24 -19.05
CA ILE A 161 12.85 8.87 -18.09
C ILE A 161 13.15 7.48 -17.49
N ILE A 162 13.34 6.45 -18.32
CA ILE A 162 13.51 5.08 -17.83
C ILE A 162 14.77 4.91 -16.95
N PRO A 163 15.97 5.39 -17.36
CA PRO A 163 17.14 5.39 -16.47
C PRO A 163 16.91 6.16 -15.17
N ALA A 164 16.29 7.34 -15.22
CA ALA A 164 16.05 8.17 -14.04
C ALA A 164 15.09 7.50 -13.04
N LEU A 165 14.02 6.86 -13.53
CA LEU A 165 13.08 6.11 -12.70
C LEU A 165 13.75 4.91 -12.03
N LYS A 166 14.60 4.16 -12.74
CA LYS A 166 15.36 3.05 -12.14
C LYS A 166 16.33 3.53 -11.06
N ALA A 167 16.98 4.68 -11.27
CA ALA A 167 17.93 5.24 -10.31
C ALA A 167 17.24 5.74 -9.03
N LYS A 168 16.10 6.44 -9.17
CA LYS A 168 15.30 6.95 -8.04
C LYS A 168 14.54 5.85 -7.31
N GLY A 169 14.04 4.86 -8.03
CA GLY A 169 13.32 3.71 -7.50
C GLY A 169 14.22 2.58 -7.00
N GLY A 170 13.70 1.36 -7.06
CA GLY A 170 14.40 0.15 -6.64
C GLY A 170 14.60 0.08 -5.12
N THR A 171 15.77 -0.43 -4.72
CA THR A 171 16.08 -0.74 -3.31
C THR A 171 17.49 -0.29 -2.94
N ASN A 172 17.74 -0.04 -1.66
CA ASN A 172 19.03 0.33 -1.11
C ASN A 172 19.38 -0.58 0.09
N LEU A 173 19.82 -1.81 -0.22
CA LEU A 173 20.20 -2.78 0.81
C LEU A 173 21.42 -2.32 1.61
N ILE A 174 22.43 -1.75 0.95
CA ILE A 174 23.65 -1.24 1.60
C ILE A 174 23.30 -0.17 2.63
N GLY A 175 22.44 0.79 2.27
CA GLY A 175 21.97 1.82 3.19
C GLY A 175 21.25 1.24 4.41
N ALA A 176 20.39 0.22 4.21
CA ALA A 176 19.71 -0.44 5.32
C ALA A 176 20.69 -1.20 6.24
N LEU A 177 21.70 -1.87 5.69
CA LEU A 177 22.73 -2.58 6.46
C LEU A 177 23.63 -1.62 7.25
N ILE A 178 24.02 -0.49 6.66
CA ILE A 178 24.80 0.55 7.36
C ILE A 178 23.97 1.11 8.52
N ALA A 179 22.71 1.47 8.27
CA ALA A 179 21.82 1.95 9.32
C ALA A 179 21.66 0.92 10.46
N PHE A 180 21.57 -0.37 10.11
CA PHE A 180 21.50 -1.45 11.09
C PHE A 180 22.78 -1.53 11.93
N GLY A 181 23.95 -1.50 11.29
CA GLY A 181 25.23 -1.50 11.99
C GLY A 181 25.39 -0.32 12.95
N ILE A 182 24.96 0.89 12.54
CA ILE A 182 24.97 2.08 13.40
C ILE A 182 24.04 1.90 14.60
N LEU A 183 22.77 1.50 14.37
CA LEU A 183 21.81 1.30 15.46
C LEU A 183 22.28 0.21 16.42
N PHE A 184 22.78 -0.90 15.90
CA PHE A 184 23.32 -2.00 16.69
C PHE A 184 24.51 -1.52 17.54
N GLY A 185 25.44 -0.76 16.97
CA GLY A 185 26.56 -0.18 17.70
C GLY A 185 26.12 0.74 18.84
N ILE A 186 25.12 1.60 18.60
CA ILE A 186 24.54 2.48 19.63
C ILE A 186 23.94 1.66 20.78
N ILE A 187 23.19 0.60 20.48
CA ILE A 187 22.57 -0.27 21.48
C ILE A 187 23.65 -1.00 22.30
N VAL A 188 24.68 -1.56 21.66
CA VAL A 188 25.78 -2.23 22.36
C VAL A 188 26.52 -1.25 23.28
N MET A 189 26.81 -0.04 22.79
CA MET A 189 27.45 1.01 23.60
C MET A 189 26.58 1.41 24.78
N SER A 190 25.27 1.58 24.60
CA SER A 190 24.37 1.96 25.70
C SER A 190 24.26 0.87 26.75
N MET A 191 24.18 -0.41 26.35
CA MET A 191 24.20 -1.55 27.28
C MET A 191 25.49 -1.56 28.11
N SER A 192 26.65 -1.42 27.46
CA SER A 192 27.94 -1.37 28.16
C SER A 192 28.07 -0.19 29.12
N ALA A 193 27.46 0.97 28.80
CA ALA A 193 27.44 2.13 29.69
C ALA A 193 26.53 1.95 30.92
N MET A 194 25.50 1.10 30.81
CA MET A 194 24.59 0.76 31.91
C MET A 194 25.11 -0.37 32.81
N GLY A 195 26.29 -0.93 32.52
CA GLY A 195 26.91 -1.99 33.33
C GLY A 195 26.21 -3.34 33.25
N ILE A 196 25.42 -3.57 32.19
CA ILE A 196 24.77 -4.84 31.85
C ILE A 196 25.58 -5.55 30.77
#